data_AF-A0A2A3YFW1-F1
#
_entry.id   AF-A0A2A3YFW1-F1
#
_cell.length_a   1.000
_cell.length_b   1.000
_cell.length_c   1.000
_cell.angle_alpha   90.00
_cell.angle_beta   90.00
_cell.angle_gamma   90.00
#
_symmetry.space_group_name_H-M   'P 1'
#
loop_
_entity.id
_entity.type
_entity.pdbx_description
1 polymer ?
#
loop_
_entity_poly.entity_id
_entity_poly.type
_entity_poly.pdbx_seq_one_letter_code
_entity_poly.pdbx_strand_id
1 'polypeptide(L)'
;MRAPRHRARPGHLVRPAAAALLGLLVTVGASGCGTGDVDSAESSTLVVYAAASLQEPFEELGEQFEAAHEDVEVEFDFAGSSTLVEQIQQGAPADVFASADEPNMDTLVDADLQAADPVPFATNTLMIAVPTGNPVGVTDLASLTHDGVHLVVCARAVPCGAATGRVEESAGVEFAPVSEEQSVTDVLNKVTTGEADAGLVYVTDVKKAGDEVEGIDFPESDSAVNTYPITAISDSAQQELGQEFVDLVTSESGQRVLDGYGFGRP
;
A
#
# COMPACT_ATOMS: atom_id res chain seq x y z
N MET A 1 26.08 25.41 -39.84
CA MET A 1 25.53 24.30 -40.64
C MET A 1 24.37 24.83 -41.48
N ARG A 2 24.39 24.54 -42.79
CA ARG A 2 23.37 24.94 -43.78
C ARG A 2 22.10 24.11 -43.60
N ALA A 3 20.93 24.75 -43.62
CA ALA A 3 19.66 24.08 -43.94
C ALA A 3 18.98 24.85 -45.10
N PRO A 4 18.54 24.18 -46.18
CA PRO A 4 18.03 24.86 -47.36
C PRO A 4 16.51 25.12 -47.30
N ARG A 5 16.12 26.18 -48.01
CA ARG A 5 14.74 26.54 -48.39
C ARG A 5 14.25 25.66 -49.55
N HIS A 6 12.96 25.32 -49.60
CA HIS A 6 12.13 25.22 -50.82
C HIS A 6 10.65 25.11 -50.39
N ARG A 7 9.86 26.18 -50.54
CA ARG A 7 9.00 26.59 -51.68
C ARG A 7 7.68 25.81 -51.83
N ALA A 8 6.61 26.61 -51.80
CA ALA A 8 5.19 26.31 -51.98
C ALA A 8 4.81 25.70 -53.34
N ARG A 9 3.61 25.10 -53.44
CA ARG A 9 2.44 25.62 -54.20
C ARG A 9 1.20 24.66 -54.20
N PRO A 10 0.01 25.12 -54.65
CA PRO A 10 -1.32 24.75 -54.12
C PRO A 10 -2.23 23.98 -55.12
N GLY A 11 -3.50 23.75 -54.71
CA GLY A 11 -4.65 23.39 -55.56
C GLY A 11 -4.88 21.87 -55.65
N HIS A 12 -6.09 21.31 -55.54
CA HIS A 12 -7.35 21.73 -56.16
C HIS A 12 -8.59 21.24 -55.40
N LEU A 13 -9.66 22.03 -55.50
CA LEU A 13 -11.05 21.74 -55.15
C LEU A 13 -11.73 20.71 -56.12
N VAL A 14 -12.98 20.33 -55.75
CA VAL A 14 -14.15 19.98 -56.60
C VAL A 14 -14.37 18.46 -56.78
N ARG A 15 -15.53 17.80 -56.56
CA ARG A 15 -16.91 18.05 -56.06
C ARG A 15 -17.68 16.66 -56.02
N PRO A 16 -18.98 16.59 -55.64
CA PRO A 16 -19.68 15.40 -55.08
C PRO A 16 -20.63 14.65 -56.05
N ALA A 17 -21.22 13.53 -55.60
CA ALA A 17 -22.54 12.95 -55.98
C ALA A 17 -22.83 11.78 -54.99
N ALA A 18 -23.90 11.67 -54.19
CA ALA A 18 -25.37 11.76 -54.36
C ALA A 18 -26.05 10.50 -54.95
N ALA A 19 -27.02 9.97 -54.16
CA ALA A 19 -28.18 9.09 -54.49
C ALA A 19 -27.92 7.59 -54.78
N ALA A 20 -28.81 6.61 -54.54
CA ALA A 20 -30.06 6.39 -53.76
C ALA A 20 -30.53 4.93 -54.05
N LEU A 21 -31.58 4.45 -53.34
CA LEU A 21 -32.46 3.25 -53.57
C LEU A 21 -32.07 1.97 -52.79
N LEU A 22 -32.82 1.49 -51.76
CA LEU A 22 -34.20 0.95 -51.71
C LEU A 22 -34.34 -0.34 -52.56
N GLY A 23 -34.67 -1.55 -52.10
CA GLY A 23 -34.98 -2.20 -50.82
C GLY A 23 -35.37 -3.67 -51.10
N LEU A 24 -35.46 -4.57 -50.11
CA LEU A 24 -36.36 -5.75 -50.15
C LEU A 24 -36.52 -6.40 -48.76
N LEU A 25 -37.76 -6.44 -48.27
CA LEU A 25 -38.23 -7.28 -47.16
C LEU A 25 -38.37 -8.75 -47.63
N VAL A 26 -37.92 -9.72 -46.81
CA VAL A 26 -38.58 -11.04 -46.66
C VAL A 26 -38.51 -11.47 -45.19
N THR A 27 -39.65 -11.99 -44.72
CA THR A 27 -40.10 -12.29 -43.36
C THR A 27 -39.82 -13.71 -42.86
N VAL A 28 -39.56 -13.80 -41.55
CA VAL A 28 -39.98 -14.82 -40.55
C VAL A 28 -39.43 -16.26 -40.63
N GLY A 29 -38.65 -16.61 -39.60
CA GLY A 29 -38.48 -17.97 -39.08
C GLY A 29 -38.32 -17.92 -37.56
N ALA A 30 -39.41 -18.12 -36.82
CA ALA A 30 -39.38 -18.26 -35.37
C ALA A 30 -38.99 -19.70 -35.00
N SER A 31 -37.83 -19.86 -34.40
CA SER A 31 -37.44 -21.05 -33.65
C SER A 31 -36.90 -20.58 -32.30
N GLY A 32 -37.80 -20.42 -31.34
CA GLY A 32 -37.43 -20.30 -29.93
C GLY A 32 -37.17 -21.70 -29.37
N CYS A 33 -36.01 -21.86 -28.73
CA CYS A 33 -35.78 -22.82 -27.65
C CYS A 33 -34.50 -22.40 -26.91
N GLY A 34 -34.69 -21.80 -25.73
CA GLY A 34 -33.75 -21.84 -24.61
C GLY A 34 -32.40 -21.16 -24.82
N THR A 35 -32.38 -19.83 -24.86
CA THR A 35 -31.25 -19.09 -24.29
C THR A 35 -31.30 -19.31 -22.78
N GLY A 36 -30.53 -20.27 -22.29
CA GLY A 36 -30.01 -20.13 -20.94
C GLY A 36 -29.10 -18.92 -20.99
N ASP A 37 -29.54 -17.80 -20.42
CA ASP A 37 -28.60 -16.84 -19.86
C ASP A 37 -27.73 -17.64 -18.89
N VAL A 38 -26.55 -18.01 -19.37
CA VAL A 38 -25.41 -18.11 -18.46
C VAL A 38 -25.24 -16.68 -17.98
N ASP A 39 -25.71 -16.40 -16.76
CA ASP A 39 -25.12 -15.32 -15.97
C ASP A 39 -23.61 -15.56 -16.05
N SER A 40 -22.94 -14.82 -16.92
CA SER A 40 -21.52 -14.58 -16.73
C SER A 40 -21.49 -13.80 -15.44
N ALA A 41 -21.21 -14.50 -14.33
CA ALA A 41 -20.90 -13.84 -13.08
C ALA A 41 -19.76 -12.85 -13.41
N GLU A 42 -20.09 -11.57 -13.36
CA GLU A 42 -19.13 -10.51 -13.65
C GLU A 42 -18.13 -10.53 -12.48
N SER A 43 -16.92 -11.05 -12.75
CA SER A 43 -15.86 -11.10 -11.77
C SER A 43 -15.56 -9.68 -11.26
N SER A 44 -15.60 -9.49 -9.95
CA SER A 44 -15.36 -8.21 -9.30
C SER A 44 -13.95 -8.18 -8.74
N THR A 45 -13.19 -7.12 -9.03
CA THR A 45 -11.88 -6.90 -8.41
C THR A 45 -12.03 -5.90 -7.28
N LEU A 46 -11.49 -6.21 -6.10
CA LEU A 46 -11.34 -5.32 -4.95
C LEU A 46 -9.87 -4.89 -4.85
N VAL A 47 -9.60 -3.60 -4.99
CA VAL A 47 -8.25 -3.03 -4.95
C VAL A 47 -7.95 -2.45 -3.57
N VAL A 48 -6.96 -3.01 -2.89
CA VAL A 48 -6.59 -2.65 -1.51
C VAL A 48 -5.22 -1.98 -1.50
N TYR A 49 -5.18 -0.70 -1.10
CA TYR A 49 -3.94 0.05 -0.90
C TYR A 49 -3.53 -0.09 0.56
N ALA A 50 -2.43 -0.79 0.82
CA ALA A 50 -2.03 -1.13 2.18
C ALA A 50 -0.56 -0.81 2.45
N ALA A 51 -0.27 -0.31 3.65
CA ALA A 51 1.10 -0.04 4.08
C ALA A 51 2.00 -1.28 3.90
N ALA A 52 3.23 -1.09 3.43
CA ALA A 52 4.16 -2.18 3.11
C ALA A 52 4.36 -3.23 4.23
N SER A 53 4.32 -2.82 5.50
CA SER A 53 4.41 -3.74 6.65
C SER A 53 3.23 -4.74 6.75
N LEU A 54 2.11 -4.46 6.07
CA LEU A 54 0.90 -5.27 6.10
C LEU A 54 0.88 -6.38 5.04
N GLN A 55 1.91 -6.47 4.18
CA GLN A 55 1.89 -7.33 3.00
C GLN A 55 1.43 -8.77 3.28
N GLU A 56 2.18 -9.51 4.10
CA GLU A 56 1.88 -10.93 4.35
C GLU A 56 0.54 -11.17 5.06
N PRO A 57 0.18 -10.44 6.15
CA PRO A 57 -1.14 -10.64 6.75
C PRO A 57 -2.27 -10.24 5.81
N PHE A 58 -2.09 -9.25 4.94
CA PHE A 58 -3.13 -8.84 4.00
C PHE A 58 -3.26 -9.81 2.83
N GLU A 59 -2.17 -10.40 2.33
CA GLU A 59 -2.23 -11.49 1.35
C GLU A 59 -3.01 -12.69 1.93
N GLU A 60 -2.76 -13.09 3.18
CA GLU A 60 -3.53 -14.17 3.84
C GLU A 60 -5.00 -13.79 4.06
N LEU A 61 -5.30 -12.54 4.40
CA LEU A 61 -6.68 -12.06 4.53
C LEU A 61 -7.38 -11.94 3.18
N GLY A 62 -6.64 -11.60 2.12
CA GLY A 62 -7.12 -11.62 0.74
C GLY A 62 -7.56 -13.02 0.34
N GLU A 63 -6.73 -14.04 0.56
CA GLU A 63 -7.11 -15.43 0.30
C GLU A 63 -8.36 -15.86 1.08
N GLN A 64 -8.50 -15.45 2.34
CA GLN A 64 -9.70 -15.71 3.14
C GLN A 64 -10.94 -14.99 2.59
N PHE A 65 -10.76 -13.75 2.10
CA PHE A 65 -11.83 -12.96 1.52
C PHE A 65 -12.32 -13.58 0.21
N GLU A 66 -11.42 -13.91 -0.70
CA GLU A 66 -11.75 -14.57 -1.98
C GLU A 66 -12.42 -15.94 -1.76
N ALA A 67 -11.97 -16.70 -0.76
CA ALA A 67 -12.61 -17.98 -0.43
C ALA A 67 -14.06 -17.83 0.09
N ALA A 68 -14.41 -16.65 0.62
CA ALA A 68 -15.75 -16.35 1.13
C ALA A 68 -16.67 -15.68 0.09
N HIS A 69 -16.11 -15.14 -1.00
CA HIS A 69 -16.84 -14.40 -2.02
C HIS A 69 -16.59 -15.00 -3.40
N GLU A 70 -17.57 -15.74 -3.94
CA GLU A 70 -17.48 -16.28 -5.30
C GLU A 70 -17.30 -15.14 -6.32
N ASP A 71 -16.41 -15.35 -7.29
CA ASP A 71 -16.12 -14.41 -8.38
C ASP A 71 -15.57 -13.04 -7.93
N VAL A 72 -14.94 -12.95 -6.75
CA VAL A 72 -14.18 -11.77 -6.30
C VAL A 72 -12.67 -12.07 -6.29
N GLU A 73 -11.87 -11.14 -6.82
CA GLU A 73 -10.40 -11.13 -6.76
C GLU A 73 -9.94 -9.93 -5.92
N VAL A 74 -8.95 -10.12 -5.04
CA VAL A 74 -8.36 -9.04 -4.25
C VAL A 74 -6.99 -8.70 -4.82
N GLU A 75 -6.86 -7.48 -5.34
CA GLU A 75 -5.58 -6.94 -5.80
C GLU A 75 -5.00 -5.99 -4.74
N PHE A 76 -3.70 -6.09 -4.47
CA PHE A 76 -3.02 -5.25 -3.50
C PHE A 76 -2.02 -4.30 -4.14
N ASP A 77 -1.97 -3.06 -3.66
CA ASP A 77 -0.84 -2.15 -3.84
C ASP A 77 -0.19 -1.89 -2.47
N PHE A 78 1.07 -2.33 -2.34
CA PHE A 78 1.85 -2.20 -1.12
C PHE A 78 2.95 -1.16 -1.30
N ALA A 79 2.90 -0.09 -0.50
CA ALA A 79 3.93 0.94 -0.45
C ALA A 79 3.94 1.67 0.90
N GLY A 80 4.77 2.71 1.04
CA GLY A 80 4.68 3.63 2.18
C GLY A 80 3.31 4.31 2.21
N SER A 81 2.66 4.39 3.39
CA SER A 81 1.31 4.96 3.52
C SER A 81 1.20 6.39 2.98
N SER A 82 2.27 7.17 3.07
CA SER A 82 2.36 8.51 2.47
C SER A 82 2.27 8.49 0.94
N THR A 83 2.96 7.53 0.29
CA THR A 83 2.88 7.35 -1.16
C THR A 83 1.47 6.93 -1.58
N LEU A 84 0.86 5.99 -0.86
CA LEU A 84 -0.46 5.46 -1.18
C LEU A 84 -1.55 6.51 -1.03
N VAL A 85 -1.56 7.28 0.06
CA VAL A 85 -2.57 8.34 0.23
C VAL A 85 -2.41 9.45 -0.81
N GLU A 86 -1.17 9.81 -1.18
CA GLU A 86 -0.91 10.75 -2.27
C GLU A 86 -1.44 10.25 -3.62
N GLN A 87 -1.31 8.95 -3.90
CA GLN A 87 -1.85 8.33 -5.12
C GLN A 87 -3.38 8.35 -5.12
N ILE A 88 -4.02 8.02 -3.99
CA ILE A 88 -5.48 8.04 -3.86
C ILE A 88 -6.01 9.47 -4.06
N GLN A 89 -5.37 10.48 -3.46
CA GLN A 89 -5.70 11.89 -3.68
C GLN A 89 -5.54 12.34 -5.15
N GLN A 90 -4.67 11.67 -5.91
CA GLN A 90 -4.46 11.90 -7.33
C GLN A 90 -5.42 11.11 -8.22
N GLY A 91 -6.34 10.35 -7.63
CA GLY A 91 -7.37 9.57 -8.34
C GLY A 91 -6.93 8.17 -8.75
N ALA A 92 -5.91 7.60 -8.09
CA ALA A 92 -5.63 6.18 -8.23
C ALA A 92 -6.84 5.34 -7.75
N PRO A 93 -7.22 4.27 -8.46
CA PRO A 93 -8.37 3.47 -8.11
C PRO A 93 -8.04 2.58 -6.92
N ALA A 94 -8.52 2.95 -5.74
CA ALA A 94 -8.47 2.15 -4.53
C ALA A 94 -9.89 1.99 -3.96
N ASP A 95 -10.18 0.81 -3.43
CA ASP A 95 -11.44 0.49 -2.77
C ASP A 95 -11.31 0.48 -1.25
N VAL A 96 -10.12 0.14 -0.76
CA VAL A 96 -9.75 0.14 0.67
C VAL A 96 -8.39 0.80 0.85
N PHE A 97 -8.24 1.60 1.90
CA PHE A 97 -6.95 2.12 2.35
C PHE A 97 -6.64 1.66 3.77
N ALA A 98 -5.48 1.03 3.96
CA ALA A 98 -4.95 0.64 5.26
C ALA A 98 -3.60 1.34 5.52
N SER A 99 -3.59 2.28 6.45
CA SER A 99 -2.41 3.07 6.79
C SER A 99 -1.64 2.45 7.97
N ALA A 100 -0.32 2.71 8.04
CA ALA A 100 0.51 2.37 9.19
C ALA A 100 0.58 3.47 10.26
N ASP A 101 -0.13 4.58 10.06
CA ASP A 101 -0.32 5.61 11.06
C ASP A 101 -1.62 6.41 10.86
N GLU A 102 -2.01 7.12 11.92
CA GLU A 102 -3.15 8.05 11.91
C GLU A 102 -2.89 9.28 11.01
N PRO A 103 -1.72 9.95 11.00
CA PRO A 103 -1.52 11.15 10.16
C PRO A 103 -1.72 10.95 8.65
N ASN A 104 -1.31 9.82 8.07
CA ASN A 104 -1.58 9.56 6.66
C ASN A 104 -3.06 9.18 6.43
N MET A 105 -3.73 8.58 7.41
CA MET A 105 -5.18 8.38 7.35
C MET A 105 -5.94 9.69 7.49
N ASP A 106 -5.51 10.59 8.37
CA ASP A 106 -6.08 11.94 8.50
C ASP A 106 -5.95 12.71 7.18
N THR A 107 -4.86 12.51 6.44
CA THR A 107 -4.69 13.09 5.09
C THR A 107 -5.75 12.59 4.09
N LEU A 108 -6.19 11.33 4.19
CA LEU A 108 -7.31 10.80 3.42
C LEU A 108 -8.63 11.43 3.88
N VAL A 109 -8.84 11.50 5.19
CA VAL A 109 -10.06 12.02 5.84
C VAL A 109 -10.27 13.51 5.54
N ASP A 110 -9.21 14.30 5.63
CA ASP A 110 -9.21 15.74 5.32
C ASP A 110 -9.53 16.02 3.84
N ALA A 111 -9.31 15.03 2.97
CA ALA A 111 -9.67 15.08 1.56
C ALA A 111 -11.09 14.58 1.27
N ASP A 112 -11.84 14.11 2.28
CA ASP A 112 -13.20 13.57 2.16
C ASP A 112 -13.30 12.33 1.24
N LEU A 113 -12.24 11.50 1.25
CA LEU A 113 -12.08 10.34 0.36
C LEU A 113 -12.47 8.99 1.02
N GLN A 114 -12.88 9.01 2.28
CA GLN A 114 -13.34 7.86 3.04
C GLN A 114 -14.86 7.67 2.93
N ALA A 115 -15.32 6.43 2.73
CA ALA A 115 -16.74 6.07 2.72
C ALA A 115 -17.32 5.99 4.15
N ALA A 116 -16.47 5.68 5.12
CA ALA A 116 -16.81 5.57 6.54
C ALA A 116 -15.65 6.07 7.42
N ASP A 117 -15.94 6.33 8.70
CA ASP A 117 -14.92 6.70 9.67
C ASP A 117 -13.85 5.59 9.77
N PRO A 118 -12.55 5.92 9.66
CA PRO A 118 -11.50 4.92 9.77
C PRO A 118 -11.49 4.23 11.13
N VAL A 119 -11.24 2.93 11.13
CA VAL A 119 -11.20 2.11 12.35
C VAL A 119 -9.79 1.61 12.61
N PRO A 120 -9.28 1.73 13.85
CA PRO A 120 -7.98 1.15 14.20
C PRO A 120 -8.10 -0.38 14.24
N PHE A 121 -7.17 -1.09 13.61
CA PHE A 121 -7.20 -2.55 13.52
C PHE A 121 -5.93 -3.23 14.03
N ALA A 122 -4.83 -2.49 14.18
CA ALA A 122 -3.56 -3.04 14.68
C ALA A 122 -2.70 -1.95 15.31
N THR A 123 -1.70 -2.36 16.08
CA THR A 123 -0.61 -1.49 16.55
C THR A 123 0.74 -2.10 16.25
N ASN A 124 1.78 -1.26 16.17
CA ASN A 124 3.16 -1.73 16.06
C ASN A 124 4.13 -0.78 16.76
N THR A 125 5.34 -1.25 17.03
CA THR A 125 6.42 -0.48 17.64
C THR A 125 7.71 -0.66 16.86
N LEU A 126 8.58 0.35 16.95
CA LEU A 126 9.90 0.28 16.31
C LEU A 126 10.82 -0.68 17.06
N MET A 127 11.68 -1.34 16.30
CA MET A 127 12.79 -2.17 16.74
C MET A 127 14.01 -1.84 15.88
N ILE A 128 15.19 -1.98 16.44
CA ILE A 128 16.43 -1.86 15.67
C ILE A 128 16.67 -3.21 14.98
N ALA A 129 16.78 -3.21 13.66
CA ALA A 129 17.25 -4.36 12.89
C ALA A 129 18.75 -4.20 12.58
N VAL A 130 19.52 -5.25 12.78
CA VAL A 130 20.95 -5.33 12.41
C VAL A 130 21.23 -6.62 11.66
N PRO A 131 22.29 -6.70 10.83
CA PRO A 131 22.67 -7.96 10.20
C PRO A 131 22.99 -9.04 11.23
N THR A 132 22.74 -10.30 10.89
CA THR A 132 23.03 -11.45 11.77
C THR A 132 24.49 -11.44 12.25
N GLY A 133 24.67 -11.64 13.55
CA GLY A 133 25.95 -11.53 14.25
C GLY A 133 26.33 -10.10 14.66
N ASN A 134 25.56 -9.09 14.27
CA ASN A 134 25.69 -7.69 14.70
C ASN A 134 27.14 -7.17 14.64
N PRO A 135 27.72 -7.05 13.42
CA PRO A 135 29.17 -6.86 13.24
C PRO A 135 29.70 -5.53 13.80
N VAL A 136 28.85 -4.52 13.94
CA VAL A 136 29.17 -3.21 14.50
C VAL A 136 28.82 -3.07 15.98
N GLY A 137 28.22 -4.09 16.60
CA GLY A 137 27.96 -4.13 18.04
C GLY A 137 26.93 -3.12 18.52
N VAL A 138 25.86 -2.90 17.75
CA VAL A 138 24.73 -2.06 18.16
C VAL A 138 23.97 -2.76 19.28
N THR A 139 23.73 -2.11 20.42
CA THR A 139 23.03 -2.73 21.56
C THR A 139 21.84 -1.95 22.07
N ASP A 140 21.71 -0.71 21.64
CA ASP A 140 20.71 0.24 22.11
C ASP A 140 20.58 1.42 21.11
N LEU A 141 19.68 2.34 21.41
CA LEU A 141 19.45 3.55 20.62
C LEU A 141 20.71 4.44 20.52
N ALA A 142 21.49 4.54 21.59
CA ALA A 142 22.69 5.37 21.62
C ALA A 142 23.76 4.86 20.63
N SER A 143 23.84 3.54 20.45
CA SER A 143 24.74 2.91 19.48
C SER A 143 24.51 3.41 18.05
N LEU A 144 23.28 3.79 17.68
CA LEU A 144 22.95 4.31 16.35
C LEU A 144 23.58 5.69 16.05
N THR A 145 24.06 6.38 17.07
CA THR A 145 24.71 7.71 16.94
C THR A 145 26.24 7.63 16.90
N HIS A 146 26.81 6.43 17.05
CA HIS A 146 28.26 6.26 17.04
C HIS A 146 28.87 6.46 15.66
N ASP A 147 30.07 7.05 15.62
CA ASP A 147 30.86 7.17 14.41
C ASP A 147 31.08 5.79 13.77
N GLY A 148 30.77 5.67 12.47
CA GLY A 148 30.99 4.46 11.69
C GLY A 148 29.82 3.47 11.65
N VAL A 149 28.67 3.81 12.27
CA VAL A 149 27.42 3.06 12.07
C VAL A 149 26.66 3.65 10.87
N HIS A 150 26.49 2.87 9.80
CA HIS A 150 25.63 3.26 8.68
C HIS A 150 24.16 2.94 9.01
N LEU A 151 23.49 3.90 9.64
CA LEU A 151 22.06 3.82 9.94
C LEU A 151 21.23 4.19 8.70
N VAL A 152 20.19 3.40 8.42
CA VAL A 152 19.13 3.74 7.47
C VAL A 152 17.80 3.85 8.20
N VAL A 153 17.01 4.86 7.88
CA VAL A 153 15.66 5.06 8.46
C VAL A 153 14.68 5.36 7.34
N CYS A 154 13.40 5.43 7.65
CA CYS A 154 12.43 5.94 6.67
C CYS A 154 12.43 7.48 6.66
N ALA A 155 12.09 8.07 5.50
CA ALA A 155 11.84 9.50 5.40
C ALA A 155 10.72 9.95 6.34
N ARG A 156 10.78 11.20 6.82
CA ARG A 156 9.86 11.74 7.85
C ARG A 156 8.37 11.62 7.54
N ALA A 157 7.97 11.69 6.27
CA ALA A 157 6.58 11.58 5.86
C ALA A 157 6.06 10.13 5.93
N VAL A 158 6.96 9.14 5.88
CA VAL A 158 6.62 7.72 5.96
C VAL A 158 6.35 7.36 7.44
N PRO A 159 5.36 6.50 7.75
CA PRO A 159 5.00 6.17 9.14
C PRO A 159 6.16 5.75 10.07
N CYS A 160 7.10 4.93 9.58
CA CYS A 160 8.29 4.53 10.35
C CYS A 160 9.27 5.69 10.58
N GLY A 161 9.29 6.70 9.70
CA GLY A 161 10.13 7.89 9.83
C GLY A 161 9.51 8.91 10.78
N ALA A 162 8.18 9.05 10.75
CA ALA A 162 7.43 9.80 11.75
C ALA A 162 7.61 9.18 13.16
N ALA A 163 7.53 7.86 13.27
CA ALA A 163 7.80 7.13 14.50
C ALA A 163 9.26 7.32 14.97
N THR A 164 10.23 7.24 14.06
CA THR A 164 11.64 7.54 14.35
C THR A 164 11.81 8.94 14.93
N GLY A 165 11.03 9.92 14.44
CA GLY A 165 11.04 11.26 15.01
C GLY A 165 10.49 11.40 16.40
N ARG A 166 9.43 10.67 16.72
CA ARG A 166 8.93 10.60 18.10
C ARG A 166 9.96 9.97 19.03
N VAL A 167 10.69 8.95 18.56
CA VAL A 167 11.80 8.34 19.30
C VAL A 167 12.93 9.34 19.55
N GLU A 168 13.36 10.07 18.53
CA GLU A 168 14.39 11.13 18.65
C GLU A 168 14.00 12.21 19.66
N GLU A 169 12.77 12.72 19.56
CA GLU A 169 12.24 13.75 20.46
C GLU A 169 12.18 13.25 21.91
N SER A 170 11.67 12.02 22.10
CA SER A 170 11.53 11.38 23.41
C SER A 170 12.88 11.11 24.08
N ALA A 171 13.86 10.62 23.29
CA ALA A 171 15.19 10.30 23.76
C ALA A 171 16.12 11.53 23.86
N GLY A 172 15.77 12.65 23.23
CA GLY A 172 16.63 13.82 23.09
C GLY A 172 17.88 13.53 22.26
N VAL A 173 17.77 12.64 21.26
CA VAL A 173 18.85 12.28 20.33
C VAL A 173 18.52 12.77 18.93
N GLU A 174 19.54 12.94 18.10
CA GLU A 174 19.38 13.27 16.69
C GLU A 174 20.19 12.24 15.90
N PHE A 175 19.53 11.48 15.04
CA PHE A 175 20.20 10.52 14.18
C PHE A 175 20.77 11.20 12.94
N ALA A 176 21.86 10.63 12.41
CA ALA A 176 22.46 11.06 11.15
C ALA A 176 22.44 9.88 10.15
N PRO A 177 21.26 9.50 9.64
CA PRO A 177 21.15 8.36 8.74
C PRO A 177 21.91 8.61 7.43
N VAL A 178 22.50 7.55 6.88
CA VAL A 178 23.17 7.62 5.57
C VAL A 178 22.20 7.56 4.41
N SER A 179 20.95 7.14 4.67
CA SER A 179 19.87 7.08 3.70
C SER A 179 18.52 7.15 4.40
N GLU A 180 17.55 7.73 3.71
CA GLU A 180 16.15 7.78 4.12
C GLU A 180 15.29 7.07 3.06
N GLU A 181 14.52 6.06 3.45
CA GLU A 181 13.72 5.25 2.53
C GLU A 181 12.24 5.60 2.51
N GLN A 182 11.57 5.22 1.42
CA GLN A 182 10.14 5.50 1.20
C GLN A 182 9.20 4.44 1.80
N SER A 183 9.74 3.33 2.31
CA SER A 183 8.99 2.29 3.01
C SER A 183 9.86 1.60 4.05
N VAL A 184 9.23 0.98 5.05
CA VAL A 184 9.95 0.20 6.07
C VAL A 184 10.60 -1.05 5.49
N THR A 185 9.98 -1.64 4.45
CA THR A 185 10.53 -2.79 3.72
C THR A 185 11.82 -2.42 3.00
N ASP A 186 11.94 -1.21 2.46
CA ASP A 186 13.19 -0.74 1.85
C ASP A 186 14.31 -0.56 2.88
N VAL A 187 13.98 -0.08 4.09
CA VAL A 187 14.95 -0.02 5.21
C VAL A 187 15.44 -1.44 5.56
N LEU A 188 14.50 -2.36 5.77
CA LEU A 188 14.81 -3.76 6.09
C LEU A 188 15.69 -4.39 5.00
N ASN A 189 15.34 -4.18 3.73
CA ASN A 189 16.11 -4.69 2.59
C ASN A 189 17.55 -4.20 2.61
N LYS A 190 17.81 -2.94 2.93
CA LYS A 190 19.18 -2.41 3.02
C LYS A 190 19.99 -3.04 4.16
N VAL A 191 19.33 -3.39 5.26
CA VAL A 191 19.96 -4.12 6.37
C VAL A 191 20.27 -5.56 5.95
N THR A 192 19.30 -6.27 5.35
CA THR A 192 19.47 -7.69 4.94
C THR A 192 20.50 -7.85 3.82
N THR A 193 20.61 -6.90 2.90
CA THR A 193 21.62 -6.93 1.82
C THR A 193 23.01 -6.42 2.25
N GLY A 194 23.14 -5.92 3.48
CA GLY A 194 24.39 -5.40 4.02
C GLY A 194 24.80 -4.02 3.47
N GLU A 195 23.85 -3.28 2.91
CA GLU A 195 24.02 -1.87 2.52
C GLU A 195 23.98 -0.92 3.73
N ALA A 196 23.37 -1.37 4.84
CA ALA A 196 23.29 -0.66 6.11
C ALA A 196 23.74 -1.56 7.27
N ASP A 197 24.29 -0.94 8.32
CA ASP A 197 24.71 -1.64 9.54
C ASP A 197 23.55 -1.77 10.54
N ALA A 198 22.58 -0.87 10.46
CA ALA A 198 21.38 -0.86 11.28
C ALA A 198 20.23 -0.15 10.57
N GLY A 199 19.01 -0.51 10.93
CA GLY A 199 17.81 0.23 10.54
C GLY A 199 16.74 0.26 11.62
N LEU A 200 15.93 1.31 11.63
CA LEU A 200 14.71 1.36 12.46
C LEU A 200 13.53 0.87 11.63
N VAL A 201 13.01 -0.30 12.01
CA VAL A 201 11.90 -0.99 11.36
C VAL A 201 10.86 -1.39 12.42
N TYR A 202 9.74 -2.01 12.04
CA TYR A 202 8.81 -2.51 13.05
C TYR A 202 9.17 -3.91 13.55
N VAL A 203 8.67 -4.26 14.74
CA VAL A 203 8.81 -5.61 15.32
C VAL A 203 8.34 -6.71 14.35
N THR A 204 7.27 -6.44 13.59
CA THR A 204 6.73 -7.37 12.58
C THR A 204 7.70 -7.58 11.41
N ASP A 205 8.45 -6.55 11.02
CA ASP A 205 9.42 -6.62 9.92
C ASP A 205 10.61 -7.50 10.30
N VAL A 206 11.11 -7.36 11.53
CA VAL A 206 12.15 -8.25 12.09
C VAL A 206 11.66 -9.69 12.15
N LYS A 207 10.44 -9.90 12.64
CA LYS A 207 9.84 -11.24 12.71
C LYS A 207 9.72 -11.89 11.34
N LYS A 208 9.34 -11.11 10.31
CA LYS A 208 9.28 -11.55 8.91
C LYS A 208 10.65 -11.95 8.37
N ALA A 209 11.69 -11.15 8.62
CA ALA A 209 13.05 -11.42 8.16
C ALA A 209 13.69 -12.66 8.82
N GLY A 210 13.19 -13.12 9.97
CA GLY A 210 13.66 -14.34 10.62
C GLY A 210 15.15 -14.28 10.92
N ASP A 211 15.92 -15.25 10.41
CA ASP A 211 17.36 -15.37 10.68
C ASP A 211 18.25 -14.43 9.84
N GLU A 212 17.67 -13.61 8.95
CA GLU A 212 18.41 -12.66 8.10
C GLU A 212 18.86 -11.41 8.86
N VAL A 213 18.20 -11.09 9.98
CA VAL A 213 18.52 -9.96 10.85
C VAL A 213 18.40 -10.36 12.33
N GLU A 214 19.03 -9.59 13.20
CA GLU A 214 18.78 -9.61 14.63
C GLU A 214 17.98 -8.37 15.03
N GLY A 215 16.96 -8.57 15.87
CA GLY A 215 16.16 -7.52 16.46
C GLY A 215 16.69 -7.08 17.82
N ILE A 216 16.79 -5.77 18.03
CA ILE A 216 17.16 -5.18 19.32
C ILE A 216 16.05 -4.26 19.79
N ASP A 217 15.39 -4.67 20.87
CA ASP A 217 14.42 -3.84 21.60
C ASP A 217 15.09 -2.62 22.22
N PHE A 218 14.38 -1.50 22.26
CA PHE A 218 14.81 -0.30 22.98
C PHE A 218 13.59 0.39 23.64
N PRO A 219 13.68 0.86 24.89
CA PRO A 219 12.53 1.36 25.64
C PRO A 219 11.80 2.55 25.00
N GLU A 220 12.51 3.39 24.24
CA GLU A 220 11.95 4.59 23.65
C GLU A 220 10.92 4.28 22.54
N SER A 221 10.89 3.06 22.00
CA SER A 221 9.89 2.63 21.04
C SER A 221 8.46 2.63 21.63
N ASP A 222 8.31 2.42 22.94
CA ASP A 222 7.03 2.48 23.66
C ASP A 222 6.38 3.88 23.59
N SER A 223 7.18 4.93 23.35
CA SER A 223 6.70 6.30 23.18
C SER A 223 6.28 6.63 21.75
N ALA A 224 6.51 5.71 20.81
CA ALA A 224 6.31 5.91 19.39
C ALA A 224 5.41 4.83 18.75
N VAL A 225 4.49 4.24 19.53
CA VAL A 225 3.52 3.25 19.03
C VAL A 225 2.75 3.79 17.82
N ASN A 226 2.70 3.00 16.77
CA ASN A 226 1.91 3.26 15.59
C ASN A 226 0.55 2.56 15.72
N THR A 227 -0.52 3.31 15.51
CA THR A 227 -1.87 2.77 15.32
C THR A 227 -2.15 2.65 13.83
N TYR A 228 -2.68 1.52 13.39
CA TYR A 228 -2.98 1.23 11.99
C TYR A 228 -4.49 1.36 11.78
N PRO A 229 -4.95 2.41 11.09
CA PRO A 229 -6.35 2.55 10.70
C PRO A 229 -6.63 1.99 9.30
N ILE A 230 -7.86 1.54 9.08
CA ILE A 230 -8.36 1.09 7.78
C ILE A 230 -9.73 1.70 7.49
N THR A 231 -10.02 1.99 6.22
CA THR A 231 -11.35 2.42 5.76
C THR A 231 -11.58 2.06 4.29
N ALA A 232 -12.86 1.99 3.89
CA ALA A 232 -13.27 1.93 2.49
C ALA A 232 -13.25 3.32 1.84
N ILE A 233 -13.02 3.39 0.53
CA ILE A 233 -12.93 4.66 -0.23
C ILE A 233 -14.30 5.09 -0.77
N SER A 234 -14.64 6.38 -0.63
CA SER A 234 -15.97 6.92 -0.99
C SER A 234 -16.29 6.90 -2.48
N ASP A 235 -15.28 7.12 -3.33
CA ASP A 235 -15.41 7.14 -4.80
C ASP A 235 -15.27 5.75 -5.46
N SER A 236 -15.24 4.68 -4.66
CA SER A 236 -15.15 3.30 -5.14
C SER A 236 -16.50 2.78 -5.68
N ALA A 237 -16.45 1.96 -6.73
CA ALA A 237 -17.59 1.18 -7.20
C ALA A 237 -17.85 -0.08 -6.34
N GLN A 238 -16.86 -0.48 -5.53
CA GLN A 238 -16.82 -1.68 -4.71
C GLN A 238 -16.98 -1.38 -3.22
N GLN A 239 -17.69 -0.29 -2.87
CA GLN A 239 -17.84 0.14 -1.47
C GLN A 239 -18.34 -0.95 -0.52
N GLU A 240 -19.26 -1.81 -0.97
CA GLU A 240 -19.78 -2.93 -0.17
C GLU A 240 -18.68 -3.96 0.10
N LEU A 241 -17.98 -4.44 -0.94
CA LEU A 241 -16.84 -5.35 -0.80
C LEU A 241 -15.70 -4.74 0.03
N GLY A 242 -15.45 -3.43 -0.14
CA GLY A 242 -14.45 -2.71 0.65
C GLY A 242 -14.81 -2.68 2.14
N GLN A 243 -16.08 -2.44 2.48
CA GLN A 243 -16.53 -2.51 3.87
C GLN A 243 -16.48 -3.94 4.42
N GLU A 244 -16.85 -4.95 3.62
CA GLU A 244 -16.72 -6.35 4.03
C GLU A 244 -15.26 -6.75 4.30
N PHE A 245 -14.31 -6.23 3.52
CA PHE A 245 -12.88 -6.44 3.76
C PHE A 245 -12.41 -5.73 5.05
N VAL A 246 -12.86 -4.49 5.30
CA VAL A 246 -12.64 -3.80 6.58
C VAL A 246 -13.18 -4.63 7.76
N ASP A 247 -14.38 -5.18 7.61
CA ASP A 247 -15.01 -6.03 8.62
C ASP A 247 -14.22 -7.33 8.83
N LEU A 248 -13.69 -7.95 7.76
CA LEU A 248 -12.81 -9.12 7.86
C LEU A 248 -11.53 -8.79 8.64
N VAL A 249 -10.83 -7.69 8.30
CA VAL A 249 -9.59 -7.27 8.95
C VAL A 249 -9.81 -7.01 10.46
N THR A 250 -10.95 -6.41 10.81
CA THR A 250 -11.30 -6.08 12.20
C THR A 250 -11.98 -7.22 12.97
N SER A 251 -12.37 -8.30 12.28
CA SER A 251 -13.00 -9.49 12.88
C SER A 251 -12.06 -10.28 13.79
N GLU A 252 -12.61 -11.18 14.61
CA GLU A 252 -11.79 -12.11 15.42
C GLU A 252 -10.88 -13.02 14.57
N SER A 253 -11.23 -13.33 13.32
CA SER A 253 -10.34 -14.03 12.39
C SER A 253 -9.21 -13.12 11.91
N GLY A 254 -9.54 -11.90 11.48
CA GLY A 254 -8.54 -10.92 11.05
C GLY A 254 -7.50 -10.62 12.13
N GLN A 255 -7.98 -10.39 13.34
CA GLN A 255 -7.14 -10.15 14.51
C GLN A 255 -6.23 -11.34 14.86
N ARG A 256 -6.67 -12.59 14.60
CA ARG A 256 -5.82 -13.78 14.79
C ARG A 256 -4.72 -13.88 13.74
N VAL A 257 -4.99 -13.51 12.49
CA VAL A 257 -3.97 -13.43 11.44
C VAL A 257 -2.93 -12.39 11.85
N LEU A 258 -3.36 -11.17 12.15
CA LEU A 258 -2.48 -10.05 12.53
C LEU A 258 -1.59 -10.37 13.75
N ASP A 259 -2.16 -10.96 14.81
CA ASP A 259 -1.41 -11.44 15.99
C ASP A 259 -0.37 -12.51 15.59
N GLY A 260 -0.74 -13.42 14.68
CA GLY A 260 0.14 -14.42 14.10
C GLY A 260 1.39 -13.82 13.43
N TYR A 261 1.26 -12.66 12.79
CA TYR A 261 2.38 -11.90 12.20
C TYR A 261 3.06 -10.94 13.19
N GLY A 262 2.57 -10.83 14.43
CA GLY A 262 3.21 -10.05 15.50
C GLY A 262 2.70 -8.61 15.64
N PHE A 263 1.60 -8.26 14.97
CA PHE A 263 0.93 -6.99 15.23
C PHE A 263 0.27 -7.01 16.62
N GLY A 264 0.32 -5.87 17.31
CA GLY A 264 -0.43 -5.65 18.53
C GLY A 264 -1.91 -5.34 18.24
N ARG A 265 -2.74 -5.45 19.27
CA ARG A 265 -4.15 -5.07 19.19
C ARG A 265 -4.32 -3.55 19.35
N PRO A 266 -5.30 -2.94 18.66
CA PRO A 266 -5.67 -1.55 18.85
C PRO A 266 -6.22 -1.26 20.25
#